data_AF-A0A9P7CMV1-F1
#
_entry.id   AF-A0A9P7CMV1-F1
#
_cell.length_a   1.000
_cell.length_b   1.000
_cell.length_c   1.000
_cell.angle_alpha   90.00
_cell.angle_beta   90.00
_cell.angle_gamma   90.00
#
_symmetry.space_group_name_H-M   'P 1'
#
loop_
_entity.id
_entity.type
_entity.pdbx_description
1 polymer ?
#
loop_
_entity_poly.entity_id
_entity_poly.type
_entity_poly.pdbx_seq_one_letter_code
_entity_poly.pdbx_strand_id
1 'polypeptide(L)'
;MLPLISNLEALHIITCTGLTEESIMQVSQYCKQLRTLALGYSTISYQSAISLSHCSHLSSLYFKCCPSMTSEALRAFINLPIERLTIKHCRWLTTVETAHDVRSFACLKHLNIQIDNDELVEFIRCLTVDDKGMPYLPYLQTFGIEGTMTQPFPFDIPIVSFLKSHPHLRDLHLFSVGVSDEILKNLDCYLPDLESLLIEEECTEFSAQSIRSIVYCCPKLSKLEIYDCSFSSYEFPEIYHKLESFELMLDSADIQLIRAQQTTKKIDE
;
A
#
# COMPACT_ATOMS: atom_id res chain seq x y z
N MET A 1 -30.16 15.80 -5.65
CA MET A 1 -30.08 15.19 -6.98
C MET A 1 -28.80 15.69 -7.62
N LEU A 2 -27.79 14.84 -7.80
CA LEU A 2 -26.57 15.23 -8.52
C LEU A 2 -26.97 15.48 -9.98
N PRO A 3 -26.66 16.63 -10.60
CA PRO A 3 -26.82 16.76 -12.05
C PRO A 3 -25.87 15.74 -12.70
N LEU A 4 -26.43 14.69 -13.30
CA LEU A 4 -25.66 13.54 -13.77
C LEU A 4 -24.90 13.91 -15.05
N ILE A 5 -23.57 13.85 -14.98
CA ILE A 5 -22.67 14.19 -16.07
C ILE A 5 -22.27 12.89 -16.77
N SER A 6 -22.75 12.67 -18.00
CA SER A 6 -22.51 11.42 -18.75
C SER A 6 -21.03 11.14 -19.04
N ASN A 7 -20.18 12.17 -19.00
CA ASN A 7 -18.74 12.11 -19.27
C ASN A 7 -17.91 12.12 -17.99
N LEU A 8 -18.51 11.86 -16.82
CA LEU A 8 -17.79 11.84 -15.57
C LEU A 8 -16.80 10.66 -15.52
N GLU A 9 -15.51 10.97 -15.44
CA GLU A 9 -14.44 9.95 -15.36
C GLU A 9 -13.96 9.68 -13.94
N ALA A 10 -14.10 10.64 -13.03
CA ALA A 10 -13.68 10.50 -11.64
C ALA A 10 -14.74 11.04 -10.69
N LEU A 11 -15.12 10.22 -9.70
CA LEU A 11 -16.07 10.59 -8.66
C LEU A 11 -15.41 10.39 -7.29
N HIS A 12 -15.19 11.50 -6.57
CA HIS A 12 -14.57 11.50 -5.25
C HIS A 12 -15.55 12.07 -4.24
N ILE A 13 -15.98 11.23 -3.29
CA ILE A 13 -16.94 11.59 -2.24
C ILE A 13 -16.43 11.04 -0.92
N ILE A 14 -15.76 11.88 -0.11
CA ILE A 14 -15.09 11.41 1.12
C ILE A 14 -15.88 11.69 2.40
N THR A 15 -16.57 12.81 2.54
CA THR A 15 -17.27 13.16 3.80
C THR A 15 -18.73 13.53 3.58
N CYS A 16 -19.36 12.93 2.56
CA CYS A 16 -20.74 13.25 2.22
C CYS A 16 -21.72 12.40 3.04
N THR A 17 -22.38 13.04 4.00
CA THR A 17 -23.42 12.41 4.84
C THR A 17 -24.75 12.22 4.12
N GLY A 18 -24.95 12.85 2.96
CA GLY A 18 -26.18 12.79 2.17
C GLY A 18 -26.15 11.81 0.99
N LEU A 19 -25.08 11.01 0.85
CA LEU A 19 -24.98 10.04 -0.25
C LEU A 19 -25.88 8.83 0.03
N THR A 20 -26.95 8.69 -0.75
CA THR A 20 -27.88 7.57 -0.65
C THR A 20 -27.55 6.46 -1.64
N GLU A 21 -28.06 5.24 -1.40
CA GLU A 21 -27.97 4.14 -2.37
C GLU A 21 -28.58 4.52 -3.72
N GLU A 22 -29.71 5.24 -3.71
CA GLU A 22 -30.35 5.73 -4.93
C GLU A 22 -29.43 6.65 -5.73
N SER A 23 -28.67 7.51 -5.05
CA SER A 23 -27.69 8.39 -5.70
C SER A 23 -26.59 7.57 -6.39
N ILE A 24 -26.11 6.50 -5.75
CA ILE A 24 -25.10 5.60 -6.34
C ILE A 24 -25.66 4.80 -7.52
N MET A 25 -26.90 4.30 -7.40
CA MET A 25 -27.57 3.63 -8.51
C MET A 25 -27.69 4.55 -9.72
N GLN A 26 -28.07 5.81 -9.52
CA GLN A 26 -28.08 6.81 -10.59
C GLN A 26 -26.69 7.04 -11.18
N VAL A 27 -25.66 7.22 -10.36
CA VAL A 27 -24.27 7.33 -10.86
C VAL A 27 -23.93 6.14 -11.76
N SER A 28 -24.20 4.92 -11.31
CA SER A 28 -23.90 3.72 -12.11
C SER A 28 -24.71 3.64 -13.41
N GLN A 29 -25.91 4.21 -13.45
CA GLN A 29 -26.78 4.21 -14.61
C GLN A 29 -26.30 5.21 -15.68
N TYR A 30 -25.89 6.41 -15.27
CA TYR A 30 -25.62 7.51 -16.21
C TYR A 30 -24.11 7.77 -16.44
N CYS A 31 -23.25 7.49 -15.46
CA CYS A 31 -21.81 7.76 -15.53
C CYS A 31 -21.03 6.54 -16.05
N LYS A 32 -21.29 6.13 -17.30
CA LYS A 32 -20.66 4.93 -17.89
C LYS A 32 -19.17 5.08 -18.21
N GLN A 33 -18.67 6.31 -18.25
CA GLN A 33 -17.25 6.63 -18.48
C GLN A 33 -16.42 6.67 -17.18
N LEU A 34 -17.01 6.30 -16.04
CA LEU A 34 -16.32 6.37 -14.75
C LEU A 34 -15.13 5.40 -14.70
N ARG A 35 -13.95 5.95 -14.40
CA ARG A 35 -12.66 5.27 -14.26
C ARG A 35 -12.19 5.21 -12.81
N THR A 36 -12.46 6.28 -12.07
CA THR A 36 -12.05 6.42 -10.67
C THR A 36 -13.24 6.64 -9.77
N LEU A 37 -13.34 5.82 -8.73
CA LEU A 37 -14.33 5.95 -7.68
C LEU A 37 -13.62 5.99 -6.32
N ALA A 38 -13.78 7.10 -5.61
CA ALA A 38 -13.29 7.26 -4.25
C ALA A 38 -14.45 7.59 -3.31
N LEU A 39 -14.64 6.74 -2.31
CA LEU A 39 -15.76 6.78 -1.37
C LEU A 39 -15.21 6.76 0.04
N GLY A 40 -15.61 7.73 0.84
CA GLY A 40 -15.25 7.85 2.25
C GLY A 40 -16.48 8.02 3.12
N TYR A 41 -16.46 7.46 4.33
CA TYR A 41 -17.51 7.62 5.34
C TYR A 41 -18.93 7.39 4.79
N SER A 42 -19.06 6.48 3.81
CA SER A 42 -20.26 6.27 3.01
C SER A 42 -20.98 5.00 3.43
N THR A 43 -22.31 5.02 3.50
CA THR A 43 -23.15 3.86 3.82
C THR A 43 -23.47 2.98 2.60
N ILE A 44 -22.47 2.78 1.74
CA ILE A 44 -22.62 2.00 0.50
C ILE A 44 -22.68 0.52 0.84
N SER A 45 -23.68 -0.18 0.31
CA SER A 45 -23.89 -1.61 0.52
C SER A 45 -23.31 -2.46 -0.61
N TYR A 46 -23.40 -3.78 -0.45
CA TYR A 46 -23.09 -4.72 -1.54
C TYR A 46 -23.95 -4.49 -2.79
N GLN A 47 -25.23 -4.14 -2.64
CA GLN A 47 -26.11 -3.87 -3.78
C GLN A 47 -25.67 -2.62 -4.57
N SER A 48 -25.15 -1.63 -3.85
CA SER A 48 -24.56 -0.44 -4.46
C SER A 48 -23.27 -0.79 -5.21
N ALA A 49 -22.44 -1.68 -4.66
CA ALA A 49 -21.24 -2.20 -5.33
C ALA A 49 -21.57 -2.95 -6.64
N ILE A 50 -22.59 -3.82 -6.63
CA ILE A 50 -23.10 -4.48 -7.85
C ILE A 50 -23.55 -3.45 -8.88
N SER A 51 -24.25 -2.40 -8.46
CA SER A 51 -24.70 -1.37 -9.40
C SER A 51 -23.51 -0.68 -10.04
N LEU A 52 -22.53 -0.27 -9.24
CA LEU A 52 -21.28 0.35 -9.69
C LEU A 52 -20.44 -0.54 -10.59
N SER A 53 -20.53 -1.87 -10.48
CA SER A 53 -19.79 -2.76 -11.36
C SER A 53 -20.24 -2.71 -12.82
N HIS A 54 -21.40 -2.11 -13.11
CA HIS A 54 -21.83 -1.79 -14.47
C HIS A 54 -21.06 -0.62 -15.11
N CYS A 55 -20.16 0.05 -14.39
CA CYS A 55 -19.21 1.00 -14.94
C CYS A 55 -17.94 0.25 -15.39
N SER A 56 -17.98 -0.32 -16.60
CA SER A 56 -16.95 -1.22 -17.11
C SER A 56 -15.57 -0.59 -17.34
N HIS A 57 -15.46 0.74 -17.28
CA HIS A 57 -14.21 1.48 -17.39
C HIS A 57 -13.53 1.75 -16.05
N LEU A 58 -14.15 1.35 -14.92
CA LEU A 58 -13.55 1.50 -13.61
C LEU A 58 -12.21 0.77 -13.57
N SER A 59 -11.19 1.49 -13.15
CA SER A 59 -9.83 1.00 -13.01
C SER A 59 -9.20 1.41 -11.67
N SER A 60 -9.82 2.32 -10.92
CA SER A 60 -9.33 2.79 -9.64
C SER A 60 -10.44 2.87 -8.60
N LEU A 61 -10.27 2.16 -7.49
CA LEU A 61 -11.20 2.12 -6.37
C LEU A 61 -10.50 2.59 -5.09
N TYR A 62 -11.16 3.49 -4.37
CA TYR A 62 -10.74 3.93 -3.04
C TYR A 62 -11.93 3.84 -2.09
N PHE A 63 -11.78 3.10 -1.00
CA PHE A 63 -12.78 2.99 0.06
C PHE A 63 -12.15 3.40 1.40
N LYS A 64 -12.73 4.38 2.08
CA LYS A 64 -12.32 4.80 3.43
C LYS A 64 -13.50 4.75 4.38
N CYS A 65 -13.43 3.97 5.44
CA CYS A 65 -14.47 3.92 6.47
C CYS A 65 -15.89 3.74 5.86
N CYS A 66 -16.08 2.67 5.08
CA CYS A 66 -17.38 2.33 4.47
C CYS A 66 -18.04 1.19 5.29
N PRO A 67 -18.83 1.49 6.34
CA PRO A 67 -19.24 0.50 7.35
C PRO A 67 -20.35 -0.45 6.89
N SER A 68 -21.07 -0.12 5.81
CA SER A 68 -22.22 -0.91 5.32
C SER A 68 -21.83 -1.97 4.27
N MET A 69 -20.56 -2.02 3.88
CA MET A 69 -20.02 -3.06 3.00
C MET A 69 -19.74 -4.33 3.82
N THR A 70 -19.86 -5.48 3.18
CA THR A 70 -19.57 -6.81 3.76
C THR A 70 -18.26 -7.36 3.20
N SER A 71 -17.81 -8.52 3.70
CA SER A 71 -16.63 -9.22 3.18
C SER A 71 -16.76 -9.68 1.73
N GLU A 72 -17.93 -9.58 1.12
CA GLU A 72 -18.18 -9.93 -0.28
C GLU A 72 -18.13 -8.70 -1.20
N ALA A 73 -17.88 -7.51 -0.65
CA ALA A 73 -18.09 -6.26 -1.37
C ALA A 73 -17.18 -6.08 -2.59
N LEU A 74 -15.99 -6.71 -2.57
CA LEU A 74 -15.04 -6.67 -3.67
C LEU A 74 -15.43 -7.59 -4.82
N ARG A 75 -16.23 -8.65 -4.58
CA ARG A 75 -16.70 -9.59 -5.63
C ARG A 75 -17.42 -8.90 -6.77
N ALA A 76 -18.12 -7.81 -6.50
CA ALA A 76 -18.80 -7.03 -7.54
C ALA A 76 -17.81 -6.52 -8.60
N PHE A 77 -16.55 -6.26 -8.22
CA PHE A 77 -15.58 -5.58 -9.07
C PHE A 77 -14.52 -6.51 -9.69
N ILE A 78 -14.45 -7.79 -9.33
CA ILE A 78 -13.35 -8.70 -9.74
C ILE A 78 -13.20 -8.86 -11.26
N ASN A 79 -14.29 -8.70 -12.01
CA ASN A 79 -14.30 -8.81 -13.48
C ASN A 79 -13.96 -7.48 -14.19
N LEU A 80 -13.69 -6.42 -13.44
CA LEU A 80 -13.32 -5.12 -13.97
C LEU A 80 -11.79 -4.99 -14.08
N PRO A 81 -11.29 -4.13 -14.97
CA PRO A 81 -9.86 -3.89 -15.13
C PRO A 81 -9.30 -2.99 -14.02
N ILE A 82 -9.53 -3.37 -12.75
CA ILE A 82 -9.03 -2.63 -11.59
C ILE A 82 -7.51 -2.72 -11.56
N GLU A 83 -6.86 -1.57 -11.70
CA GLU A 83 -5.41 -1.42 -11.61
C GLU A 83 -4.98 -0.84 -10.25
N ARG A 84 -5.86 -0.09 -9.57
CA ARG A 84 -5.58 0.57 -8.30
C ARG A 84 -6.69 0.26 -7.30
N LEU A 85 -6.31 -0.28 -6.15
CA LEU A 85 -7.21 -0.52 -5.03
C LEU A 85 -6.61 0.07 -3.76
N THR A 86 -7.39 0.92 -3.10
CA THR A 86 -7.05 1.44 -1.77
C THR A 86 -8.22 1.23 -0.82
N ILE A 87 -7.96 0.61 0.33
CA ILE A 87 -8.98 0.34 1.34
C ILE A 87 -8.42 0.76 2.70
N LYS A 88 -9.04 1.76 3.34
CA LYS A 88 -8.62 2.30 4.64
C LYS A 88 -9.73 2.28 5.68
N HIS A 89 -9.40 1.90 6.92
CA HIS A 89 -10.35 1.81 8.04
C HIS A 89 -11.69 1.12 7.73
N CYS A 90 -11.65 0.07 6.91
CA CYS A 90 -12.83 -0.70 6.52
C CYS A 90 -12.86 -2.01 7.32
N ARG A 91 -13.73 -2.09 8.33
CA ARG A 91 -13.83 -3.26 9.23
C ARG A 91 -14.26 -4.56 8.54
N TRP A 92 -14.67 -4.51 7.28
CA TRP A 92 -14.96 -5.69 6.47
C TRP A 92 -13.72 -6.28 5.80
N LEU A 93 -12.60 -5.55 5.74
CA LEU A 93 -11.31 -5.99 5.19
C LEU A 93 -10.51 -6.73 6.26
N THR A 94 -10.97 -7.88 6.69
CA THR A 94 -10.27 -8.61 7.75
C THR A 94 -10.30 -10.12 7.57
N THR A 95 -11.11 -10.65 6.65
CA THR A 95 -11.29 -12.10 6.53
C THR A 95 -10.57 -12.67 5.30
N VAL A 96 -10.36 -14.00 5.30
CA VAL A 96 -9.80 -14.78 4.18
C VAL A 96 -10.57 -14.52 2.88
N GLU A 97 -11.89 -14.32 2.96
CA GLU A 97 -12.72 -14.03 1.79
C GLU A 97 -12.31 -12.73 1.10
N THR A 98 -12.05 -11.66 1.85
CA THR A 98 -11.62 -10.39 1.24
C THR A 98 -10.23 -10.50 0.62
N ALA A 99 -9.31 -11.26 1.22
CA ALA A 99 -8.01 -11.53 0.62
C ALA A 99 -8.16 -12.34 -0.69
N HIS A 100 -9.08 -13.31 -0.73
CA HIS A 100 -9.40 -14.07 -1.94
C HIS A 100 -9.99 -13.20 -3.04
N ASP A 101 -10.82 -12.22 -2.70
CA ASP A 101 -11.35 -11.27 -3.67
C ASP A 101 -10.22 -10.34 -4.18
N VAL A 102 -9.37 -9.83 -3.29
CA VAL A 102 -8.23 -8.96 -3.67
C VAL A 102 -7.28 -9.67 -4.62
N ARG A 103 -6.86 -10.90 -4.33
CA ARG A 103 -5.96 -11.66 -5.21
C ARG A 103 -6.57 -12.05 -6.55
N SER A 104 -7.89 -11.92 -6.70
CA SER A 104 -8.62 -12.21 -7.95
C SER A 104 -8.59 -11.04 -8.95
N PHE A 105 -8.13 -9.85 -8.55
CA PHE A 105 -7.97 -8.73 -9.49
C PHE A 105 -6.78 -8.97 -10.45
N ALA A 106 -7.09 -9.44 -11.66
CA ALA A 106 -6.09 -9.85 -12.65
C ALA A 106 -5.19 -8.72 -13.20
N CYS A 107 -5.59 -7.46 -13.04
CA CYS A 107 -4.89 -6.29 -13.57
C CYS A 107 -4.30 -5.38 -12.49
N LEU A 108 -4.32 -5.80 -11.22
CA LEU A 108 -3.94 -4.94 -10.11
C LEU A 108 -2.44 -4.60 -10.16
N LYS A 109 -2.14 -3.30 -10.15
CA LYS A 109 -0.78 -2.73 -10.16
C LYS A 109 -0.45 -1.99 -8.88
N HIS A 110 -1.47 -1.47 -8.19
CA HIS A 110 -1.30 -0.71 -6.96
C HIS A 110 -2.32 -1.19 -5.91
N LEU A 111 -1.81 -1.65 -4.77
CA LEU A 111 -2.61 -2.09 -3.64
C LEU A 111 -2.16 -1.32 -2.40
N ASN A 112 -3.10 -0.65 -1.72
CA ASN A 112 -2.87 -0.04 -0.42
C ASN A 112 -4.00 -0.46 0.53
N ILE A 113 -3.65 -1.12 1.62
CA ILE A 113 -4.61 -1.70 2.56
C ILE A 113 -4.27 -1.29 3.98
N GLN A 114 -5.32 -1.04 4.78
CA GLN A 114 -5.21 -0.88 6.20
C GLN A 114 -6.06 -1.92 6.93
N ILE A 115 -5.41 -2.73 7.77
CA ILE A 115 -6.04 -3.78 8.57
C ILE A 115 -5.54 -3.62 10.01
N ASP A 116 -6.40 -3.12 10.89
CA ASP A 116 -6.07 -2.81 12.29
C ASP A 116 -6.43 -3.96 13.24
N ASN A 117 -6.07 -5.21 12.87
CA ASN A 117 -6.30 -6.41 13.69
C ASN A 117 -5.36 -7.58 13.36
N ASP A 118 -5.37 -8.60 14.21
CA ASP A 118 -4.49 -9.78 14.12
C ASP A 118 -4.68 -10.62 12.83
N GLU A 119 -5.71 -10.36 12.02
CA GLU A 119 -5.97 -11.08 10.75
C GLU A 119 -5.04 -10.61 9.62
N LEU A 120 -4.31 -9.50 9.81
CA LEU A 120 -3.31 -8.97 8.86
C LEU A 120 -2.32 -10.03 8.37
N VAL A 121 -1.84 -10.88 9.28
CA VAL A 121 -0.88 -11.95 8.95
C VAL A 121 -1.46 -12.93 7.93
N GLU A 122 -2.68 -13.41 8.19
CA GLU A 122 -3.34 -14.37 7.32
C GLU A 122 -3.74 -13.73 5.99
N PHE A 123 -4.12 -12.45 6.03
CA PHE A 123 -4.40 -11.66 4.84
C PHE A 123 -3.19 -11.64 3.89
N ILE A 124 -1.99 -11.35 4.40
CA ILE A 124 -0.76 -11.36 3.59
C ILE A 124 -0.41 -12.75 3.08
N ARG A 125 -0.58 -13.81 3.88
CA ARG A 125 -0.40 -15.19 3.42
C ARG A 125 -1.30 -15.52 2.24
N CYS A 126 -2.57 -15.13 2.32
CA CYS A 126 -3.56 -15.35 1.26
C CYS A 126 -3.24 -14.62 -0.05
N LEU A 127 -2.49 -13.51 0.02
CA LEU A 127 -2.01 -12.75 -1.13
C LEU A 127 -0.65 -13.22 -1.69
N THR A 128 0.03 -14.17 -1.05
CA THR A 128 1.44 -14.46 -1.36
C THR A 128 1.60 -15.40 -2.56
N VAL A 129 1.13 -16.64 -2.45
CA VAL A 129 1.24 -17.67 -3.50
C VAL A 129 0.05 -18.63 -3.46
N ASP A 130 -0.25 -19.28 -4.57
CA ASP A 130 -1.24 -20.37 -4.64
C ASP A 130 -0.68 -21.71 -4.12
N ASP A 131 -1.52 -22.75 -4.13
CA ASP A 131 -1.15 -24.11 -3.67
C ASP A 131 0.00 -24.73 -4.50
N LYS A 132 0.33 -24.16 -5.66
CA LYS A 132 1.43 -24.57 -6.54
C LYS A 132 2.67 -23.69 -6.37
N GLY A 133 2.62 -22.68 -5.49
CA GLY A 133 3.69 -21.73 -5.26
C GLY A 133 3.77 -20.60 -6.28
N MET A 134 2.76 -20.41 -7.14
CA MET A 134 2.71 -19.30 -8.09
C MET A 134 2.25 -18.02 -7.39
N PRO A 135 2.91 -16.87 -7.61
CA PRO A 135 2.52 -15.62 -6.97
C PRO A 135 1.13 -15.17 -7.45
N TYR A 136 0.32 -14.71 -6.50
CA TYR A 136 -0.85 -13.90 -6.83
C TYR A 136 -0.40 -12.50 -7.28
N LEU A 137 -1.34 -11.69 -7.81
CA LEU A 137 -1.09 -10.28 -8.17
C LEU A 137 0.22 -10.05 -8.97
N PRO A 138 0.46 -10.80 -10.07
CA PRO A 138 1.77 -10.83 -10.74
C PRO A 138 2.19 -9.50 -11.38
N TYR A 139 1.28 -8.53 -11.49
CA TYR A 139 1.53 -7.20 -12.05
C TYR A 139 1.65 -6.10 -10.99
N LEU A 140 1.67 -6.47 -9.70
CA LEU A 140 1.77 -5.51 -8.60
C LEU A 140 3.12 -4.78 -8.65
N GLN A 141 3.06 -3.45 -8.65
CA GLN A 141 4.21 -2.54 -8.69
C GLN A 141 4.31 -1.70 -7.41
N THR A 142 3.17 -1.32 -6.86
CA THR A 142 3.07 -0.58 -5.60
C THR A 142 2.32 -1.41 -4.58
N PHE A 143 2.93 -1.62 -3.42
CA PHE A 143 2.31 -2.27 -2.28
C PHE A 143 2.43 -1.40 -1.04
N GLY A 144 1.29 -1.04 -0.46
CA GLY A 144 1.19 -0.33 0.79
C GLY A 144 0.40 -1.14 1.80
N ILE A 145 0.92 -1.25 3.00
CA ILE A 145 0.26 -1.92 4.11
C ILE A 145 0.35 -1.08 5.36
N GLU A 146 -0.79 -0.89 6.00
CA GLU A 146 -0.95 -0.23 7.29
C GLU A 146 -1.68 -1.17 8.24
N GLY A 147 -1.31 -1.22 9.51
CA GLY A 147 -2.11 -2.00 10.45
C GLY A 147 -1.66 -1.93 11.88
N THR A 148 -2.48 -1.35 12.75
CA THR A 148 -2.20 -1.33 14.19
C THR A 148 -2.64 -2.60 14.87
N MET A 149 -1.80 -3.16 15.74
CA MET A 149 -2.00 -4.50 16.29
C MET A 149 -2.16 -4.48 17.79
N THR A 150 -2.96 -5.40 18.32
CA THR A 150 -3.23 -5.45 19.77
C THR A 150 -2.19 -6.25 20.55
N GLN A 151 -1.39 -7.08 19.87
CA GLN A 151 -0.36 -7.94 20.45
C GLN A 151 0.90 -8.00 19.56
N PRO A 152 2.11 -8.21 20.12
CA PRO A 152 3.31 -8.47 19.33
C PRO A 152 3.22 -9.80 18.58
N PHE A 153 3.59 -9.84 17.30
CA PHE A 153 3.62 -11.08 16.51
C PHE A 153 4.70 -11.03 15.41
N PRO A 154 5.10 -12.18 14.83
CA PRO A 154 6.16 -12.22 13.83
C PRO A 154 5.63 -11.83 12.44
N PHE A 155 5.42 -10.52 12.21
CA PHE A 155 5.05 -9.99 10.89
C PHE A 155 6.13 -10.24 9.83
N ASP A 156 7.40 -10.35 10.24
CA ASP A 156 8.55 -10.60 9.36
C ASP A 156 8.34 -11.77 8.40
N ILE A 157 7.82 -12.91 8.89
CA ILE A 157 7.70 -14.13 8.08
C ILE A 157 6.74 -13.96 6.90
N PRO A 158 5.46 -13.58 7.09
CA PRO A 158 4.54 -13.40 5.98
C PRO A 158 4.97 -12.28 5.04
N ILE A 159 5.46 -11.14 5.54
CA ILE A 159 5.86 -10.03 4.66
C ILE A 159 7.10 -10.39 3.85
N VAL A 160 8.13 -11.00 4.44
CA VAL A 160 9.32 -11.45 3.69
C VAL A 160 8.95 -12.47 2.62
N SER A 161 8.04 -13.41 2.93
CA SER A 161 7.55 -14.36 1.94
C SER A 161 6.82 -13.67 0.78
N PHE A 162 6.01 -12.66 1.08
CA PHE A 162 5.31 -11.85 0.08
C PHE A 162 6.29 -11.07 -0.80
N LEU A 163 7.27 -10.38 -0.22
CA LEU A 163 8.27 -9.62 -0.98
C LEU A 163 9.09 -10.52 -1.90
N LYS A 164 9.47 -11.71 -1.43
CA LYS A 164 10.18 -12.71 -2.23
C LYS A 164 9.36 -13.21 -3.43
N SER A 165 8.04 -13.30 -3.32
CA SER A 165 7.18 -13.73 -4.43
C SER A 165 6.82 -12.59 -5.40
N HIS A 166 7.08 -11.34 -5.03
CA HIS A 166 6.79 -10.13 -5.82
C HIS A 166 8.04 -9.28 -6.11
N PRO A 167 9.06 -9.82 -6.82
CA PRO A 167 10.33 -9.12 -7.05
C PRO A 167 10.24 -7.89 -7.97
N HIS A 168 9.08 -7.64 -8.57
CA HIS A 168 8.82 -6.53 -9.48
C HIS A 168 8.28 -5.28 -8.79
N LEU A 169 8.08 -5.32 -7.46
CA LEU A 169 7.66 -4.15 -6.70
C LEU A 169 8.71 -3.03 -6.80
N ARG A 170 8.20 -1.81 -7.00
CA ARG A 170 8.98 -0.58 -7.13
C ARG A 170 8.70 0.39 -6.00
N ASP A 171 7.48 0.39 -5.49
CA ASP A 171 7.06 1.24 -4.38
C ASP A 171 6.56 0.35 -3.24
N LEU A 172 7.23 0.44 -2.09
CA LEU A 172 6.86 -0.30 -0.89
C LEU A 172 6.58 0.69 0.23
N HIS A 173 5.37 0.64 0.80
CA HIS A 173 5.02 1.45 1.95
C HIS A 173 4.60 0.55 3.12
N LEU A 174 5.26 0.71 4.26
CA LEU A 174 5.05 -0.07 5.49
C LEU A 174 4.70 0.88 6.63
N PHE A 175 3.47 0.81 7.14
CA PHE A 175 2.95 1.74 8.14
C PHE A 175 2.46 1.00 9.39
N SER A 176 3.10 1.22 10.53
CA SER A 176 2.73 0.67 11.85
C SER A 176 2.63 -0.87 11.88
N VAL A 177 3.41 -1.57 11.05
CA VAL A 177 3.34 -3.03 10.89
C VAL A 177 4.43 -3.79 11.66
N GLY A 178 5.25 -3.12 12.46
CA GLY A 178 6.40 -3.72 13.17
C GLY A 178 7.57 -3.98 12.23
N VAL A 179 8.07 -2.93 11.57
CA VAL A 179 9.19 -3.03 10.63
C VAL A 179 10.50 -3.28 11.39
N SER A 180 11.09 -4.46 11.22
CA SER A 180 12.34 -4.84 11.87
C SER A 180 13.57 -4.78 10.95
N ASP A 181 14.78 -4.74 11.52
CA ASP A 181 16.04 -4.92 10.79
C ASP A 181 16.06 -6.23 9.95
N GLU A 182 15.34 -7.27 10.37
CA GLU A 182 15.20 -8.54 9.65
C GLU A 182 14.44 -8.36 8.32
N ILE A 183 13.39 -7.53 8.29
CA ILE A 183 12.67 -7.22 7.05
C ILE A 183 13.58 -6.40 6.13
N LEU A 184 14.21 -5.36 6.68
CA LEU A 184 15.00 -4.38 5.93
C LEU A 184 16.24 -4.99 5.25
N LYS A 185 16.96 -5.88 5.94
CA LYS A 185 18.16 -6.54 5.39
C LYS A 185 17.89 -7.47 4.21
N ASN A 186 16.61 -7.81 3.98
CA ASN A 186 16.17 -8.73 2.94
C ASN A 186 15.65 -8.00 1.69
N LEU A 187 15.41 -6.68 1.78
CA LEU A 187 14.80 -5.90 0.70
C LEU A 187 15.67 -5.85 -0.55
N ASP A 188 16.98 -5.72 -0.40
CA ASP A 188 17.92 -5.66 -1.53
C ASP A 188 17.95 -6.97 -2.35
N CYS A 189 17.84 -8.10 -1.67
CA CYS A 189 17.83 -9.42 -2.29
C CYS A 189 16.52 -9.72 -3.01
N TYR A 190 15.39 -9.23 -2.49
CA TYR A 190 14.06 -9.58 -2.98
C TYR A 190 13.48 -8.53 -3.94
N LEU A 191 13.82 -7.25 -3.77
CA LEU A 191 13.28 -6.13 -4.54
C LEU A 191 14.41 -5.35 -5.27
N PRO A 192 15.07 -5.96 -6.27
CA PRO A 192 16.19 -5.32 -6.97
C PRO A 192 15.79 -4.05 -7.74
N ASP A 193 14.50 -3.90 -8.01
CA ASP A 193 13.91 -2.79 -8.77
C ASP A 193 13.22 -1.75 -7.86
N LEU A 194 13.44 -1.78 -6.54
CA LEU A 194 12.83 -0.83 -5.61
C LEU A 194 13.26 0.61 -5.91
N GLU A 195 12.29 1.47 -6.19
CA GLU A 195 12.44 2.89 -6.54
C GLU A 195 12.08 3.81 -5.36
N SER A 196 11.08 3.42 -4.55
CA SER A 196 10.56 4.17 -3.41
C SER A 196 10.30 3.27 -2.21
N LEU A 197 10.78 3.67 -1.04
CA LEU A 197 10.49 3.02 0.25
C LEU A 197 9.95 4.06 1.23
N LEU A 198 8.79 3.78 1.82
CA LEU A 198 8.18 4.60 2.84
C LEU A 198 7.94 3.74 4.09
N ILE A 199 8.43 4.19 5.24
CA ILE A 199 8.24 3.53 6.53
C ILE A 199 7.64 4.54 7.52
N GLU A 200 6.58 4.18 8.22
CA GLU A 200 6.05 4.93 9.36
C GLU A 200 5.99 3.97 10.54
N GLU A 201 6.94 4.07 11.45
CA GLU A 201 7.06 3.18 12.59
C GLU A 201 7.87 3.88 13.69
N GLU A 202 7.53 3.64 14.95
CA GLU A 202 8.38 4.10 16.05
C GLU A 202 9.78 3.45 15.89
N CYS A 203 10.82 4.28 15.77
CA CYS A 203 12.19 3.84 15.44
C CYS A 203 12.94 3.06 16.55
N THR A 204 12.24 2.23 17.31
CA THR A 204 12.84 1.26 18.22
C THR A 204 13.12 -0.09 17.56
N GLU A 205 12.58 -0.35 16.37
CA GLU A 205 12.60 -1.69 15.75
C GLU A 205 13.68 -1.89 14.67
N PHE A 206 14.26 -0.81 14.14
CA PHE A 206 15.33 -0.87 13.15
C PHE A 206 16.43 0.19 13.35
N SER A 207 17.62 -0.09 12.82
CA SER A 207 18.82 0.72 13.01
C SER A 207 19.12 1.65 11.83
N ALA A 208 19.83 2.75 12.06
CA ALA A 208 20.33 3.58 10.95
C ALA A 208 21.22 2.78 9.98
N GLN A 209 21.93 1.77 10.49
CA GLN A 209 22.79 0.92 9.67
C GLN A 209 21.99 0.08 8.66
N SER A 210 20.80 -0.43 9.02
CA SER A 210 19.96 -1.16 8.07
C SER A 210 19.41 -0.22 6.99
N ILE A 211 18.99 1.00 7.36
CA ILE A 211 18.58 2.04 6.41
C ILE A 211 19.71 2.40 5.44
N ARG A 212 20.92 2.64 5.95
CA ARG A 212 22.09 2.90 5.09
C ARG A 212 22.38 1.72 4.16
N SER A 213 22.22 0.49 4.65
CA SER A 213 22.42 -0.71 3.84
C SER A 213 21.44 -0.76 2.65
N ILE A 214 20.17 -0.39 2.86
CA ILE A 214 19.18 -0.27 1.76
C ILE A 214 19.63 0.79 0.76
N VAL A 215 20.04 1.98 1.23
CA VAL A 215 20.52 3.07 0.36
C VAL A 215 21.68 2.60 -0.52
N TYR A 216 22.58 1.77 0.01
CA TYR A 216 23.71 1.22 -0.74
C TYR A 216 23.34 0.07 -1.67
N CYS A 217 22.47 -0.84 -1.24
CA CYS A 217 22.21 -2.09 -1.95
C CYS A 217 21.05 -2.03 -2.95
N CYS A 218 20.14 -1.06 -2.84
CA CYS A 218 19.01 -0.89 -3.77
C CYS A 218 19.32 0.15 -4.86
N PRO A 219 19.90 -0.22 -6.02
CA PRO A 219 20.50 0.74 -6.96
C PRO A 219 19.51 1.75 -7.55
N LYS A 220 18.24 1.34 -7.73
CA LYS A 220 17.18 2.18 -8.30
C LYS A 220 16.47 3.08 -7.29
N LEU A 221 16.79 2.94 -6.00
CA LEU A 221 16.17 3.74 -4.96
C LEU A 221 16.41 5.23 -5.23
N SER A 222 15.31 5.97 -5.29
CA SER A 222 15.30 7.40 -5.60
C SER A 222 14.50 8.21 -4.57
N LYS A 223 13.74 7.52 -3.72
CA LYS A 223 12.94 8.10 -2.65
C LYS A 223 12.97 7.20 -1.42
N LEU A 224 13.32 7.75 -0.28
CA LEU A 224 13.22 7.08 1.03
C LEU A 224 12.59 8.06 2.02
N GLU A 225 11.46 7.69 2.59
CA GLU A 225 10.76 8.49 3.59
C GLU A 225 10.57 7.64 4.85
N ILE A 226 11.04 8.13 5.99
CA ILE A 226 10.85 7.48 7.28
C ILE A 226 10.23 8.48 8.24
N TYR A 227 9.03 8.17 8.69
CA TYR A 227 8.27 8.91 9.68
C TYR A 227 8.48 8.29 11.07
N ASP A 228 8.28 9.10 12.11
CA ASP A 228 8.46 8.72 13.52
C ASP A 228 9.86 8.20 13.88
N CYS A 229 10.89 8.77 13.22
CA CYS A 229 12.28 8.35 13.37
C CYS A 229 13.15 9.24 14.27
N SER A 230 13.98 8.63 15.11
CA SER A 230 14.83 9.37 16.07
C SER A 230 16.32 9.34 15.70
N PHE A 231 16.62 9.36 14.40
CA PHE A 231 18.00 9.34 13.91
C PHE A 231 18.77 10.60 14.27
N SER A 232 20.01 10.40 14.71
CA SER A 232 20.93 11.47 15.07
C SER A 232 21.75 11.95 13.87
N SER A 233 22.28 13.17 13.97
CA SER A 233 23.22 13.72 12.98
C SER A 233 24.53 12.94 12.88
N TYR A 234 24.85 12.08 13.85
CA TYR A 234 26.00 11.18 13.78
C TYR A 234 25.78 9.97 12.87
N GLU A 235 24.52 9.53 12.71
CA GLU A 235 24.15 8.40 11.87
C GLU A 235 23.99 8.81 10.40
N PHE A 236 23.57 10.05 10.17
CA PHE A 236 23.43 10.65 8.84
C PHE A 236 24.10 12.04 8.76
N PRO A 237 25.44 12.11 8.92
CA PRO A 237 26.18 13.37 8.90
C PRO A 237 26.13 14.09 7.54
N GLU A 238 25.77 13.41 6.46
CA GLU A 238 25.69 13.96 5.11
C GLU A 238 24.48 14.89 4.93
N ILE A 239 23.43 14.62 5.68
CA ILE A 239 22.10 15.20 5.53
C ILE A 239 21.57 15.72 6.87
N TYR A 240 22.46 16.03 7.81
CA TYR A 240 22.12 16.47 9.17
C TYR A 240 21.16 17.68 9.21
N HIS A 241 21.14 18.49 8.16
CA HIS A 241 20.26 19.66 8.02
C HIS A 241 18.82 19.29 7.62
N LYS A 242 18.58 18.06 7.15
CA LYS A 242 17.27 17.50 6.80
C LYS A 242 16.71 16.56 7.87
N LEU A 243 17.45 16.29 8.94
CA LEU A 243 16.93 15.58 10.10
C LEU A 243 16.01 16.55 10.85
N GLU A 244 14.78 16.67 10.35
CA GLU A 244 13.71 17.38 11.04
C GLU A 244 13.21 16.50 12.21
N SER A 245 12.49 17.11 13.15
CA SER A 245 12.03 16.39 14.34
C SER A 245 11.15 15.21 13.92
N PHE A 246 11.67 13.99 14.11
CA PHE A 246 10.99 12.72 13.87
C PHE A 246 10.87 12.25 12.41
N GLU A 247 11.58 12.86 11.45
CA GLU A 247 11.43 12.53 10.03
C GLU A 247 12.77 12.46 9.29
N LEU A 248 12.89 11.47 8.38
CA LEU A 248 14.00 11.33 7.44
C LEU A 248 13.45 11.28 6.02
N MET A 249 13.63 12.36 5.27
CA MET A 249 13.17 12.48 3.89
C MET A 249 14.36 12.58 2.95
N LEU A 250 14.62 11.50 2.21
CA LEU A 250 15.69 11.44 1.22
C LEU A 250 15.12 11.46 -0.19
N ASP A 251 15.52 12.48 -0.93
CA ASP A 251 15.34 12.51 -2.38
C ASP A 251 16.53 11.83 -3.10
N SER A 252 16.47 11.83 -4.43
CA SER A 252 17.50 11.22 -5.25
C SER A 252 18.89 11.84 -5.04
N ALA A 253 18.98 13.14 -4.76
CA ALA A 253 20.26 13.81 -4.53
C ALA A 253 20.87 13.41 -3.18
N ASP A 254 20.05 13.31 -2.13
CA ASP A 254 20.47 12.86 -0.80
C ASP A 254 21.01 11.42 -0.84
N ILE A 255 20.29 10.53 -1.53
CA ILE A 255 20.69 9.13 -1.72
C ILE A 255 22.06 9.04 -2.41
N GLN A 256 22.30 9.86 -3.44
CA GLN A 256 23.59 9.89 -4.13
C GLN A 256 24.71 10.45 -3.25
N LEU A 257 24.41 11.46 -2.40
CA LEU A 257 25.36 12.00 -1.44
C LEU A 257 25.81 10.94 -0.43
N ILE A 258 24.88 10.16 0.12
CA ILE A 258 25.17 9.07 1.06
C ILE A 258 26.03 7.98 0.37
N ARG A 259 25.68 7.60 -0.87
CA ARG A 259 26.43 6.61 -1.66
C ARG A 259 27.87 7.03 -1.93
N ALA A 260 28.09 8.31 -2.25
CA ALA A 260 29.43 8.84 -2.53
C ALA A 260 30.39 8.70 -1.34
N GLN A 261 29.89 8.80 -0.11
CA GLN A 261 30.72 8.66 1.09
C GLN A 261 31.13 7.22 1.40
N GLN A 262 30.32 6.23 0.98
CA GLN A 262 30.68 4.82 1.09
C GLN A 262 31.89 4.48 0.21
N THR A 263 31.95 5.08 -0.99
CA THR A 263 33.06 4.86 -1.91
C THR A 263 34.38 5.48 -1.44
N THR A 264 34.34 6.64 -0.74
CA THR A 264 35.55 7.23 -0.16
C THR A 264 36.10 6.44 1.02
N LYS A 265 35.24 5.90 1.91
CA LYS A 265 35.70 5.08 3.04
C LYS A 265 36.38 3.77 2.62
N LYS A 266 36.03 3.20 1.45
CA LYS A 266 36.67 1.98 0.91
C LYS A 266 38.03 2.21 0.24
N ILE A 267 38.44 3.46 0.01
CA ILE A 267 39.72 3.81 -0.61
C ILE A 267 40.81 4.08 0.45
N ASP A 268 40.38 4.36 1.69
CA ASP A 268 41.26 4.67 2.83
C ASP A 268 41.50 3.46 3.77
N GLU A 269 41.01 2.26 3.42
CA GLU A 269 41.27 0.95 4.08
C GLU A 269 42.12 0.03 3.17
#